data_AF-A0A556QL41-F1
#
_entry.id   AF-A0A556QL41-F1
#
_cell.length_a   1.000
_cell.length_b   1.000
_cell.length_c   1.000
_cell.angle_alpha   90.00
_cell.angle_beta   90.00
_cell.angle_gamma   90.00
#
_symmetry.space_group_name_H-M   'P 1'
#
loop_
_entity.id
_entity.type
_entity.pdbx_description
1 polymer ?
#
loop_
_entity_poly.entity_id
_entity_poly.type
_entity_poly.pdbx_seq_one_letter_code
_entity_poly.pdbx_strand_id
1 'polypeptide(L)'
;MIRGLALRRSGFLAALLIASVAAIWLHEAMRPVYPHLVYITGWGLLALMLVLTGYNARKKLTFLPLLSSRVWFQIHVYLGLFTGLAFLLHLQWRFPTGWFEITLAAMFAGVTLSGIAGWWLSRLLPKRLTTAGGEVPYDRIPVIRRDLRSQAEALVLSAIPTAKATTLADFYTARLAVFFAGPANFRAHAFGSRRPLAALLDAFTEVNRFLSPAEKETSAQLAQLVRQKDALDFHRAVQLLLKTWLFVHIPLTYGLLVFSFVHVVLVYAFAGGAR
;
A
#
# COMPACT_ATOMS: atom_id res chain seq x y z
N MET A 1 21.72 14.80 2.39
CA MET A 1 21.10 13.50 2.03
C MET A 1 19.85 13.61 1.13
N ILE A 2 18.98 14.62 1.28
CA ILE A 2 17.71 14.76 0.52
C ILE A 2 17.91 15.10 -0.97
N ARG A 3 18.90 15.95 -1.31
CA ARG A 3 19.23 16.33 -2.71
C ARG A 3 19.64 15.12 -3.58
N GLY A 4 20.43 14.18 -3.04
CA GLY A 4 20.86 12.98 -3.78
C GLY A 4 19.74 11.99 -4.11
N LEU A 5 18.69 11.93 -3.28
CA LEU A 5 17.49 11.13 -3.58
C LEU A 5 16.61 11.78 -4.65
N ALA A 6 16.52 13.11 -4.67
CA ALA A 6 15.78 13.85 -5.69
C ALA A 6 16.44 13.73 -7.07
N LEU A 7 17.76 13.91 -7.14
CA LEU A 7 18.58 13.77 -8.36
C LEU A 7 18.51 12.37 -8.96
N ARG A 8 18.55 11.32 -8.13
CA ARG A 8 18.38 9.93 -8.61
C ARG A 8 16.98 9.68 -9.16
N ARG A 9 15.94 10.26 -8.55
CA ARG A 9 14.55 10.10 -9.01
C ARG A 9 14.27 10.84 -10.32
N SER A 10 14.79 12.06 -10.48
CA SER A 10 14.71 12.78 -11.75
C SER A 10 15.44 12.02 -12.86
N GLY A 11 16.56 11.36 -12.55
CA GLY A 11 17.25 10.46 -13.47
C GLY A 11 16.39 9.30 -13.96
N PHE A 12 15.70 8.58 -13.05
CA PHE A 12 14.81 7.47 -13.44
C PHE A 12 13.59 7.94 -14.25
N LEU A 13 13.02 9.11 -13.91
CA LEU A 13 11.90 9.67 -14.67
C LEU A 13 12.32 10.12 -16.07
N ALA A 14 13.48 10.78 -16.20
CA ALA A 14 14.03 11.16 -17.48
C ALA A 14 14.35 9.92 -18.33
N ALA A 15 14.97 8.88 -17.75
CA ALA A 15 15.23 7.62 -18.43
C ALA A 15 13.94 6.93 -18.89
N LEU A 16 12.90 6.89 -18.05
CA LEU A 16 11.59 6.37 -18.42
C LEU A 16 10.97 7.15 -19.59
N LEU A 17 11.02 8.48 -19.54
CA LEU A 17 10.50 9.34 -20.60
C LEU A 17 11.24 9.11 -21.92
N ILE A 18 12.58 9.12 -21.89
CA ILE A 18 13.43 8.86 -23.07
C ILE A 18 13.13 7.48 -23.64
N ALA A 19 13.10 6.44 -22.79
CA ALA A 19 12.77 5.08 -23.22
C ALA A 19 11.36 4.99 -23.83
N SER A 20 10.39 5.70 -23.27
CA SER A 20 9.02 5.76 -23.77
C SER A 20 8.95 6.42 -25.15
N VAL A 21 9.58 7.58 -25.32
CA VAL A 21 9.64 8.30 -26.61
C VAL A 21 10.38 7.46 -27.65
N ALA A 22 11.51 6.86 -27.30
CA ALA A 22 12.27 5.99 -28.18
C ALA A 22 11.46 4.76 -28.61
N ALA A 23 10.73 4.13 -27.68
CA ALA A 23 9.88 2.98 -27.98
C ALA A 23 8.73 3.34 -28.94
N ILE A 24 8.08 4.49 -28.73
CA ILE A 24 7.03 4.99 -29.64
C ILE A 24 7.62 5.27 -31.02
N TRP A 25 8.72 6.02 -31.08
CA TRP A 25 9.36 6.38 -32.35
C TRP A 25 9.81 5.12 -33.13
N LEU A 26 10.46 4.18 -32.45
CA LEU A 26 10.90 2.93 -33.05
C LEU A 26 9.72 2.09 -33.54
N HIS A 27 8.64 2.02 -32.75
CA HIS A 27 7.43 1.30 -33.14
C HIS A 27 6.82 1.88 -34.42
N GLU A 28 6.62 3.19 -34.49
CA GLU A 28 6.04 3.85 -35.67
C GLU A 28 6.96 3.76 -36.90
N ALA A 29 8.28 3.85 -36.71
CA ALA A 29 9.25 3.69 -37.80
C ALA A 29 9.29 2.26 -38.37
N MET A 30 9.13 1.25 -37.51
CA MET A 30 9.22 -0.16 -37.91
C MET A 30 7.89 -0.74 -38.40
N ARG A 31 6.75 -0.17 -37.99
CA ARG A 31 5.40 -0.63 -38.34
C ARG A 31 5.16 -0.82 -39.85
N PRO A 32 5.57 0.08 -40.76
CA PRO A 32 5.36 -0.12 -42.20
C PRO A 32 6.32 -1.16 -42.83
N VAL A 33 7.47 -1.40 -42.19
CA VAL A 33 8.54 -2.25 -42.73
C VAL A 33 8.42 -3.71 -42.25
N TYR A 34 7.87 -3.94 -41.05
CA TYR A 34 7.79 -5.26 -40.42
C TYR A 34 6.32 -5.70 -40.19
N PRO A 35 5.73 -6.49 -41.11
CA PRO A 35 4.36 -6.98 -40.99
C PRO A 35 4.10 -7.80 -39.71
N HIS A 36 5.14 -8.41 -39.16
CA HIS A 36 5.09 -9.27 -37.97
C HIS A 36 5.50 -8.55 -36.67
N LEU A 37 5.54 -7.21 -36.67
CA LEU A 37 5.95 -6.41 -35.50
C LEU A 37 5.10 -6.71 -34.25
N VAL A 38 3.84 -7.12 -34.41
CA VAL A 38 2.93 -7.50 -33.32
C VAL A 38 3.46 -8.69 -32.50
N TYR A 39 4.13 -9.66 -33.14
CA TYR A 39 4.75 -10.79 -32.43
C TYR A 39 5.94 -10.33 -31.59
N ILE A 40 6.77 -9.43 -32.12
CA ILE A 40 7.94 -8.90 -31.43
C ILE A 40 7.50 -8.08 -30.21
N THR A 41 6.50 -7.20 -30.37
CA THR A 41 5.95 -6.43 -29.25
C THR A 41 5.26 -7.33 -28.22
N GLY A 42 4.62 -8.42 -28.65
CA GLY A 42 4.03 -9.43 -27.76
C GLY A 42 5.06 -10.15 -26.90
N TRP A 43 6.15 -10.66 -27.50
CA TRP A 43 7.26 -11.27 -26.76
C TRP A 43 7.97 -10.27 -25.84
N GLY A 44 8.18 -9.04 -26.30
CA GLY A 44 8.73 -7.97 -25.48
C GLY A 44 7.87 -7.68 -24.26
N LEU A 45 6.54 -7.58 -24.44
CA LEU A 45 5.59 -7.39 -23.35
C LEU A 45 5.61 -8.56 -22.36
N LEU A 46 5.64 -9.80 -22.85
CA LEU A 46 5.74 -10.98 -22.00
C LEU A 46 7.04 -10.97 -21.17
N ALA A 47 8.17 -10.67 -21.80
CA ALA A 47 9.46 -10.56 -21.10
C ALA A 47 9.42 -9.50 -20.00
N LEU A 48 8.84 -8.32 -20.27
CA LEU A 48 8.65 -7.27 -19.26
C LEU A 48 7.80 -7.77 -18.08
N MET A 49 6.67 -8.43 -18.35
CA MET A 49 5.81 -9.00 -17.31
C MET A 49 6.52 -10.06 -16.45
N LEU A 50 7.36 -10.90 -17.07
CA LEU A 50 8.17 -11.89 -16.35
C LEU A 50 9.21 -11.23 -15.44
N VAL A 51 9.92 -10.20 -15.92
CA VAL A 51 10.86 -9.41 -15.10
C VAL A 51 10.15 -8.75 -13.92
N LEU A 52 8.97 -8.16 -14.15
CA LEU A 52 8.15 -7.56 -13.10
C LEU A 52 7.75 -8.58 -12.02
N THR A 53 7.32 -9.78 -12.44
CA THR A 53 6.95 -10.88 -11.54
C THR A 53 8.16 -11.44 -10.78
N GLY A 54 9.35 -11.37 -11.39
CA GLY A 54 10.63 -11.74 -10.79
C GLY A 54 10.93 -11.03 -9.47
N TYR A 55 10.32 -9.87 -9.19
CA TYR A 55 10.43 -9.21 -7.89
C TYR A 55 9.91 -10.10 -6.73
N ASN A 56 8.85 -10.87 -6.96
CA ASN A 56 8.34 -11.82 -5.96
C ASN A 56 9.34 -12.96 -5.70
N ALA A 57 9.96 -13.48 -6.75
CA ALA A 57 11.01 -14.49 -6.64
C ALA A 57 12.23 -13.95 -5.88
N ARG A 58 12.67 -12.72 -6.16
CA ARG A 58 13.76 -12.05 -5.43
C ARG A 58 13.47 -11.88 -3.94
N LYS A 59 12.21 -11.74 -3.53
CA LYS A 59 11.85 -11.71 -2.10
C LYS A 59 12.02 -13.06 -1.42
N LYS A 60 11.87 -14.16 -2.16
CA LYS A 60 12.03 -15.53 -1.66
C LYS A 60 13.47 -16.05 -1.76
N LEU A 61 14.25 -15.53 -2.72
CA LEU A 61 15.63 -15.93 -2.98
C LEU A 61 16.64 -14.93 -2.38
N THR A 62 16.62 -14.77 -1.05
CA THR A 62 17.49 -13.81 -0.35
C THR A 62 18.97 -14.21 -0.28
N PHE A 63 19.29 -15.45 -0.63
CA PHE A 63 20.65 -16.00 -0.60
C PHE A 63 21.50 -15.61 -1.82
N LEU A 64 20.87 -15.14 -2.91
CA LEU A 64 21.59 -14.65 -4.08
C LEU A 64 21.95 -13.16 -3.89
N PRO A 65 23.19 -12.73 -4.20
CA PRO A 65 23.63 -11.33 -4.09
C PRO A 65 23.06 -10.46 -5.22
N LEU A 66 21.74 -10.47 -5.39
CA LEU A 66 21.02 -9.62 -6.33
C LEU A 66 20.91 -8.18 -5.78
N LEU A 67 20.47 -7.27 -6.65
CA LEU A 67 20.21 -5.86 -6.31
C LEU A 67 19.42 -5.73 -4.99
N SER A 68 19.65 -4.62 -4.28
CA SER A 68 18.92 -4.33 -3.04
C SER A 68 17.40 -4.29 -3.26
N SER A 69 16.60 -4.63 -2.24
CA SER A 69 15.13 -4.62 -2.32
C SER A 69 14.58 -3.25 -2.73
N ARG A 70 15.26 -2.17 -2.29
CA ARG A 70 14.94 -0.78 -2.66
C ARG A 70 15.09 -0.54 -4.16
N VAL A 71 16.18 -1.02 -4.76
CA VAL A 71 16.44 -0.84 -6.20
C VAL A 71 15.47 -1.68 -7.02
N TRP A 72 15.24 -2.94 -6.63
CA TRP A 72 14.23 -3.79 -7.28
C TRP A 72 12.83 -3.19 -7.25
N PHE A 73 12.42 -2.61 -6.12
CA PHE A 73 11.13 -1.93 -6.03
C PHE A 73 11.05 -0.73 -6.99
N GLN A 74 12.13 0.05 -7.12
CA GLN A 74 12.19 1.14 -8.10
C GLN A 74 12.08 0.63 -9.53
N ILE A 75 12.86 -0.40 -9.89
CA ILE A 75 12.78 -1.05 -11.20
C ILE A 75 11.35 -1.52 -11.46
N HIS A 76 10.74 -2.25 -10.51
CA HIS A 76 9.38 -2.76 -10.65
C HIS A 76 8.35 -1.65 -10.89
N VAL A 77 8.45 -0.52 -10.18
CA VAL A 77 7.56 0.62 -10.38
C VAL A 77 7.74 1.26 -11.75
N TYR A 78 8.97 1.63 -12.13
CA TYR A 78 9.22 2.33 -13.39
C TYR A 78 9.03 1.43 -14.61
N LEU A 79 9.48 0.19 -14.53
CA LEU A 79 9.25 -0.82 -15.56
C LEU A 79 7.76 -1.15 -15.67
N GLY A 80 7.01 -1.15 -14.56
CA GLY A 80 5.57 -1.35 -14.57
C GLY A 80 4.84 -0.24 -15.33
N LEU A 81 5.22 1.02 -15.10
CA LEU A 81 4.70 2.17 -15.86
C LEU A 81 5.04 2.05 -17.35
N PHE A 82 6.29 1.70 -17.68
CA PHE A 82 6.73 1.49 -19.06
C PHE A 82 5.95 0.34 -19.73
N THR A 83 5.69 -0.74 -19.02
CA THR A 83 4.95 -1.90 -19.52
C THR A 83 3.51 -1.51 -19.88
N GLY A 84 2.91 -0.57 -19.15
CA GLY A 84 1.62 0.02 -19.52
C GLY A 84 1.63 0.69 -20.90
N LEU A 85 2.69 1.43 -21.22
CA LEU A 85 2.89 1.99 -22.57
C LEU A 85 3.14 0.89 -23.61
N ALA A 86 4.03 -0.06 -23.31
CA ALA A 86 4.33 -1.18 -24.21
C ALA A 86 3.08 -1.99 -24.57
N PHE A 87 2.14 -2.14 -23.63
CA PHE A 87 0.85 -2.76 -23.86
C PHE A 87 -0.03 -1.96 -24.83
N LEU A 88 -0.10 -0.64 -24.68
CA LEU A 88 -0.83 0.22 -25.63
C LEU A 88 -0.24 0.16 -27.04
N LEU A 89 1.08 0.11 -27.16
CA LEU A 89 1.77 -0.09 -28.43
C LEU A 89 1.46 -1.47 -29.03
N HIS A 90 1.42 -2.53 -28.21
CA HIS A 90 1.06 -3.88 -28.66
C HIS A 90 -0.39 -3.95 -29.18
N LEU A 91 -1.33 -3.24 -28.54
CA LEU A 91 -2.69 -3.06 -29.02
C LEU A 91 -2.80 -2.18 -30.28
N GLN A 92 -1.72 -1.54 -30.71
CA GLN A 92 -1.71 -0.53 -31.77
C GLN A 92 -2.76 0.57 -31.56
N TRP A 93 -2.98 0.96 -30.29
CA TRP A 93 -3.99 1.95 -29.90
C TRP A 93 -5.44 1.56 -30.22
N ARG A 94 -5.71 0.28 -30.50
CA ARG A 94 -7.06 -0.25 -30.78
C ARG A 94 -7.65 -0.93 -29.56
N PHE A 95 -8.98 -0.87 -29.44
CA PHE A 95 -9.69 -1.65 -28.43
C PHE A 95 -9.86 -3.11 -28.90
N PRO A 96 -9.64 -4.09 -28.01
CA PRO A 96 -9.91 -5.49 -28.31
C PRO A 96 -11.41 -5.73 -28.52
N THR A 97 -11.75 -6.67 -29.39
CA THR A 97 -13.16 -6.94 -29.76
C THR A 97 -13.63 -8.31 -29.27
N GLY A 98 -12.71 -9.28 -29.15
CA GLY A 98 -13.03 -10.61 -28.63
C GLY A 98 -13.20 -10.61 -27.11
N TRP A 99 -14.14 -11.40 -26.59
CA TRP A 99 -14.38 -11.53 -25.14
C TRP A 99 -13.11 -11.92 -24.37
N PHE A 100 -12.29 -12.81 -24.92
CA PHE A 100 -11.03 -13.26 -24.32
C PHE A 100 -10.01 -12.11 -24.27
N GLU A 101 -9.86 -11.38 -25.38
CA GLU A 101 -8.94 -10.23 -25.48
C GLU A 101 -9.36 -9.09 -24.54
N ILE A 102 -10.67 -8.81 -24.46
CA ILE A 102 -11.24 -7.83 -23.52
C ILE A 102 -10.94 -8.24 -22.08
N THR A 103 -11.12 -9.53 -21.75
CA THR A 103 -10.82 -10.06 -20.41
C THR A 103 -9.34 -9.91 -20.09
N LEU A 104 -8.45 -10.30 -21.00
CA LEU A 104 -7.00 -10.17 -20.84
C LEU A 104 -6.59 -8.70 -20.67
N ALA A 105 -7.14 -7.80 -21.48
CA ALA A 105 -6.89 -6.36 -21.38
C ALA A 105 -7.40 -5.78 -20.05
N ALA A 106 -8.57 -6.21 -19.58
CA ALA A 106 -9.11 -5.81 -18.28
C ALA A 106 -8.24 -6.30 -17.12
N MET A 107 -7.73 -7.54 -17.18
CA MET A 107 -6.79 -8.07 -16.20
C MET A 107 -5.48 -7.27 -16.20
N PHE A 108 -4.93 -6.98 -17.39
CA PHE A 108 -3.73 -6.16 -17.53
C PHE A 108 -3.94 -4.77 -16.92
N ALA A 109 -5.01 -4.08 -17.32
CA ALA A 109 -5.38 -2.78 -16.78
C ALA A 109 -5.56 -2.83 -15.25
N GLY A 110 -6.21 -3.88 -14.73
CA GLY A 110 -6.35 -4.09 -13.30
C GLY A 110 -5.01 -4.25 -12.57
N VAL A 111 -4.05 -5.01 -13.12
CA VAL A 111 -2.69 -5.14 -12.57
C VAL A 111 -1.97 -3.79 -12.60
N THR A 112 -2.04 -3.05 -13.72
CA THR A 112 -1.40 -1.74 -13.85
C THR A 112 -1.97 -0.72 -12.84
N LEU A 113 -3.30 -0.59 -12.77
CA LEU A 113 -3.99 0.33 -11.86
C LEU A 113 -3.74 -0.04 -10.40
N SER A 114 -3.81 -1.32 -10.04
CA SER A 114 -3.48 -1.78 -8.70
C SER A 114 -2.00 -1.59 -8.35
N GLY A 115 -1.08 -1.68 -9.32
CA GLY A 115 0.32 -1.34 -9.16
C GLY A 115 0.55 0.16 -8.86
N ILE A 116 -0.15 1.04 -9.59
CA ILE A 116 -0.14 2.49 -9.35
C ILE A 116 -0.69 2.80 -7.94
N ALA A 117 -1.79 2.16 -7.54
CA ALA A 117 -2.34 2.29 -6.20
C ALA A 117 -1.35 1.84 -5.12
N GLY A 118 -0.63 0.73 -5.34
CA GLY A 118 0.44 0.25 -4.46
C GLY A 118 1.60 1.23 -4.33
N TRP A 119 2.03 1.84 -5.44
CA TRP A 119 3.04 2.90 -5.41
C TRP A 119 2.58 4.12 -4.62
N TRP A 120 1.35 4.58 -4.81
CA TRP A 120 0.77 5.68 -4.03
C TRP A 120 0.73 5.35 -2.53
N LEU A 121 0.27 4.15 -2.18
CA LEU A 121 0.23 3.65 -0.81
C LEU A 121 1.65 3.66 -0.20
N SER A 122 2.65 3.11 -0.91
CA SER A 122 4.05 3.07 -0.45
C SER A 122 4.66 4.44 -0.14
N ARG A 123 4.12 5.54 -0.70
CA ARG A 123 4.59 6.90 -0.42
C ARG A 123 3.97 7.52 0.84
N LEU A 124 2.75 7.12 1.17
CA LEU A 124 2.01 7.66 2.31
C LEU A 124 2.47 7.07 3.65
N LEU A 125 2.92 5.83 3.63
CA LEU A 125 3.19 5.02 4.81
C LEU A 125 4.47 5.38 5.61
N PRO A 126 5.67 5.45 5.00
CA PRO A 126 6.92 5.43 5.76
C PRO A 126 7.14 6.69 6.60
N LYS A 127 6.55 7.83 6.18
CA LYS A 127 6.67 9.10 6.90
C LYS A 127 5.92 9.12 8.24
N ARG A 128 4.98 8.19 8.45
CA ARG A 128 4.07 8.23 9.59
C ARG A 128 4.37 7.16 10.65
N LEU A 129 5.12 6.11 10.28
CA LEU A 129 5.52 5.02 11.18
C LEU A 129 6.74 5.39 12.05
N THR A 130 7.68 6.19 11.52
CA THR A 130 8.86 6.63 12.27
C THR A 130 8.54 7.65 13.37
N THR A 131 7.42 8.37 13.26
CA THR A 131 6.98 9.36 14.26
C THR A 131 6.21 8.73 15.42
N ALA A 132 5.84 7.45 15.33
CA ALA A 132 4.87 6.81 16.23
C ALA A 132 5.48 5.82 17.25
N GLY A 133 6.82 5.74 17.37
CA GLY A 133 7.49 4.92 18.40
C GLY A 133 8.02 3.57 17.93
N GLY A 134 8.20 3.36 16.63
CA GLY A 134 8.79 2.15 16.05
C GLY A 134 7.78 1.25 15.32
N GLU A 135 8.26 0.31 14.51
CA GLU A 135 7.39 -0.60 13.78
C GLU A 135 6.91 -1.75 14.68
N VAL A 136 5.61 -1.72 15.04
CA VAL A 136 4.97 -2.84 15.75
C VAL A 136 4.60 -3.94 14.75
N PRO A 137 5.03 -5.21 14.95
CA PRO A 137 4.60 -6.32 14.11
C PRO A 137 3.09 -6.52 14.15
N TYR A 138 2.46 -6.77 12.99
CA TYR A 138 0.99 -6.90 12.87
C TYR A 138 0.37 -7.84 13.90
N ASP A 139 1.03 -8.97 14.14
CA ASP A 139 0.50 -10.05 14.97
C ASP A 139 0.57 -9.73 16.47
N ARG A 140 1.42 -8.76 16.86
CA ARG A 140 1.54 -8.26 18.24
C ARG A 140 0.51 -7.17 18.56
N ILE A 141 -0.08 -6.52 17.55
CA ILE A 141 -1.04 -5.43 17.73
C ILE A 141 -2.21 -5.80 18.67
N PRO A 142 -2.87 -6.97 18.54
CA PRO A 142 -3.97 -7.33 19.43
C PRO A 142 -3.53 -7.48 20.89
N VAL A 143 -2.30 -7.96 21.13
CA VAL A 143 -1.75 -8.16 22.48
C VAL A 143 -1.45 -6.80 23.13
N ILE A 144 -0.75 -5.91 22.43
CA ILE A 144 -0.42 -4.57 22.93
C ILE A 144 -1.71 -3.76 23.18
N ARG A 145 -2.72 -3.88 22.32
CA ARG A 145 -4.01 -3.21 22.56
C ARG A 145 -4.69 -3.69 23.83
N ARG A 146 -4.65 -5.00 24.13
CA ARG A 146 -5.20 -5.54 25.37
C ARG A 146 -4.44 -5.03 26.58
N ASP A 147 -3.11 -4.98 26.51
CA ASP A 147 -2.26 -4.44 27.57
C ASP A 147 -2.57 -2.95 27.84
N LEU A 148 -2.65 -2.12 26.80
CA LEU A 148 -3.05 -0.71 26.93
C LEU A 148 -4.45 -0.54 27.54
N ARG A 149 -5.39 -1.43 27.18
CA ARG A 149 -6.73 -1.45 27.77
C ARG A 149 -6.66 -1.78 29.26
N SER A 150 -5.96 -2.86 29.64
CA SER A 150 -5.82 -3.28 31.03
C SER A 150 -5.12 -2.21 31.89
N GLN A 151 -4.09 -1.55 31.36
CA GLN A 151 -3.43 -0.42 32.03
C GLN A 151 -4.40 0.74 32.24
N ALA A 152 -5.22 1.08 31.24
CA ALA A 152 -6.19 2.16 31.36
C ALA A 152 -7.30 1.83 32.37
N GLU A 153 -7.79 0.58 32.39
CA GLU A 153 -8.77 0.10 33.38
C GLU A 153 -8.18 0.14 34.81
N ALA A 154 -6.97 -0.40 34.99
CA ALA A 154 -6.29 -0.39 36.29
C ALA A 154 -6.03 1.04 36.80
N LEU A 155 -5.64 1.95 35.91
CA LEU A 155 -5.38 3.34 36.24
C LEU A 155 -6.65 4.04 36.74
N VAL A 156 -7.80 3.86 36.06
CA VAL A 156 -9.09 4.41 36.51
C VAL A 156 -9.52 3.81 37.84
N LEU A 157 -9.43 2.48 37.99
CA LEU A 157 -9.83 1.80 39.23
C LEU A 157 -9.01 2.26 40.44
N SER A 158 -7.71 2.50 40.24
CA SER A 158 -6.80 2.99 41.29
C SER A 158 -7.10 4.43 41.74
N ALA A 159 -7.77 5.23 40.90
CA ALA A 159 -8.11 6.62 41.20
C ALA A 159 -9.42 6.80 42.00
N ILE A 160 -10.33 5.81 41.96
CA ILE A 160 -11.65 5.87 42.62
C ILE A 160 -11.55 6.07 44.15
N PRO A 161 -10.72 5.32 44.91
CA PRO A 161 -10.65 5.47 46.36
C PRO A 161 -10.07 6.82 46.80
N THR A 162 -9.21 7.39 45.96
CA THR A 162 -8.37 8.55 46.28
C THR A 162 -9.08 9.88 46.05
N ALA A 163 -10.03 9.93 45.12
CA ALA A 163 -10.59 11.18 44.62
C ALA A 163 -11.92 11.62 45.28
N LYS A 164 -12.66 10.74 45.98
CA LYS A 164 -14.05 10.96 46.42
C LYS A 164 -15.04 11.42 45.32
N ALA A 165 -14.59 11.50 44.07
CA ALA A 165 -15.34 11.92 42.89
C ALA A 165 -15.23 10.83 41.82
N THR A 166 -16.32 10.59 41.09
CA THR A 166 -16.41 9.55 40.05
C THR A 166 -16.29 10.09 38.63
N THR A 167 -16.13 11.41 38.47
CA THR A 167 -16.18 12.11 37.19
C THR A 167 -15.25 11.50 36.13
N LEU A 168 -14.03 11.12 36.51
CA LEU A 168 -13.08 10.48 35.60
C LEU A 168 -13.51 9.05 35.21
N ALA A 169 -14.07 8.28 36.14
CA ALA A 169 -14.56 6.94 35.88
C ALA A 169 -15.80 6.95 34.98
N ASP A 170 -16.69 7.93 35.17
CA ASP A 170 -17.85 8.15 34.31
C ASP A 170 -17.41 8.52 32.89
N PHE A 171 -16.44 9.42 32.75
CA PHE A 171 -15.85 9.77 31.45
C PHE A 171 -15.20 8.57 30.77
N TYR A 172 -14.46 7.75 31.53
CA TYR A 172 -13.84 6.54 30.99
C TYR A 172 -14.89 5.60 30.42
N THR A 173 -15.93 5.28 31.21
CA THR A 173 -16.97 4.33 30.83
C THR A 173 -17.78 4.84 29.63
N ALA A 174 -18.10 6.14 29.60
CA ALA A 174 -18.89 6.74 28.54
C ALA A 174 -18.14 6.85 27.20
N ARG A 175 -16.83 7.14 27.22
CA ARG A 175 -16.09 7.54 26.00
C ARG A 175 -14.85 6.70 25.69
N LEU A 176 -14.10 6.29 26.72
CA LEU A 176 -12.83 5.59 26.54
C LEU A 176 -12.97 4.06 26.49
N ALA A 177 -13.93 3.48 27.21
CA ALA A 177 -14.13 2.03 27.22
C ALA A 177 -14.39 1.48 25.80
N VAL A 178 -15.27 2.14 25.04
CA VAL A 178 -15.56 1.80 23.62
C VAL A 178 -14.31 2.01 22.75
N PHE A 179 -13.55 3.08 23.00
CA PHE A 179 -12.30 3.31 22.30
C PHE A 179 -11.32 2.16 22.55
N PHE A 180 -11.02 1.79 23.80
CA PHE A 180 -10.07 0.73 24.13
C PHE A 180 -10.56 -0.69 23.79
N ALA A 181 -11.87 -0.91 23.67
CA ALA A 181 -12.45 -2.23 23.38
C ALA A 181 -11.98 -2.84 22.04
N GLY A 182 -11.69 -2.00 21.04
CA GLY A 182 -11.34 -2.48 19.70
C GLY A 182 -10.57 -1.49 18.85
N PRO A 183 -10.28 -1.86 17.58
CA PRO A 183 -9.69 -0.95 16.62
C PRO A 183 -10.63 0.23 16.34
N ALA A 184 -10.13 1.46 16.45
CA ALA A 184 -10.88 2.67 16.19
C ALA A 184 -10.41 3.38 14.92
N ASN A 185 -11.22 4.32 14.42
CA ASN A 185 -10.81 5.35 13.46
C ASN A 185 -10.13 4.87 12.16
N PHE A 186 -10.41 3.65 11.70
CA PHE A 186 -9.73 3.03 10.56
C PHE A 186 -9.67 3.93 9.31
N ARG A 187 -10.81 4.52 8.91
CA ARG A 187 -10.87 5.43 7.74
C ARG A 187 -9.98 6.65 7.94
N ALA A 188 -10.05 7.27 9.12
CA ALA A 188 -9.23 8.42 9.45
C ALA A 188 -7.74 8.06 9.38
N HIS A 189 -7.33 6.90 9.90
CA HIS A 189 -5.96 6.41 9.82
C HIS A 189 -5.52 6.08 8.39
N ALA A 190 -6.40 5.49 7.57
CA ALA A 190 -6.11 5.18 6.17
C ALA A 190 -5.73 6.44 5.37
N PHE A 191 -6.39 7.56 5.62
CA PHE A 191 -6.04 8.87 5.04
C PHE A 191 -5.03 9.67 5.89
N GLY A 192 -4.72 9.19 7.10
CA GLY A 192 -3.91 9.80 8.16
C GLY A 192 -4.38 11.17 8.62
N SER A 193 -5.69 11.28 8.79
CA SER A 193 -6.31 12.34 9.58
C SER A 193 -5.98 12.14 11.06
N ARG A 194 -5.59 13.24 11.73
CA ARG A 194 -5.41 13.31 13.19
C ARG A 194 -6.64 13.87 13.92
N ARG A 195 -7.71 14.20 13.19
CA ARG A 195 -8.90 14.85 13.75
C ARG A 195 -9.58 14.03 14.87
N PRO A 196 -9.75 12.70 14.74
CA PRO A 196 -10.39 11.92 15.82
C PRO A 196 -9.57 11.92 17.12
N LEU A 197 -8.24 11.82 17.01
CA LEU A 197 -7.36 11.93 18.17
C LEU A 197 -7.45 13.32 18.80
N ALA A 198 -7.41 14.39 18.00
CA ALA A 198 -7.55 15.76 18.50
C ALA A 198 -8.88 15.94 19.25
N ALA A 199 -10.00 15.55 18.65
CA ALA A 199 -11.32 15.63 19.29
C ALA A 199 -11.41 14.84 20.60
N LEU A 200 -10.74 13.69 20.69
CA LEU A 200 -10.69 12.90 21.92
C LEU A 200 -9.81 13.56 23.00
N LEU A 201 -8.71 14.21 22.62
CA LEU A 201 -7.85 14.96 23.55
C LEU A 201 -8.48 16.28 23.99
N ASP A 202 -9.27 16.93 23.14
CA ASP A 202 -10.05 18.11 23.49
C ASP A 202 -11.09 17.75 24.56
N ALA A 203 -11.70 16.55 24.48
CA ALA A 203 -12.59 16.03 25.51
C ALA A 203 -11.92 15.87 26.89
N PHE A 204 -10.66 15.41 26.93
CA PHE A 204 -9.89 15.39 28.18
C PHE A 204 -9.70 16.79 28.74
N THR A 205 -9.48 17.78 27.87
CA THR A 205 -9.32 19.20 28.28
C THR A 205 -10.60 19.76 28.89
N GLU A 206 -11.77 19.39 28.35
CA GLU A 206 -13.08 19.77 28.89
C GLU A 206 -13.32 19.14 30.28
N VAL A 207 -13.12 17.83 30.40
CA VAL A 207 -13.35 17.10 31.66
C VAL A 207 -12.37 17.51 32.75
N ASN A 208 -11.11 17.80 32.40
CA ASN A 208 -10.08 18.24 33.34
C ASN A 208 -10.47 19.45 34.19
N ARG A 209 -11.42 20.28 33.75
CA ARG A 209 -11.92 21.44 34.52
C ARG A 209 -12.67 21.03 35.79
N PHE A 210 -13.24 19.83 35.80
CA PHE A 210 -14.07 19.29 36.89
C PHE A 210 -13.35 18.26 37.74
N LEU A 211 -12.11 17.91 37.39
CA LEU A 211 -11.31 16.91 38.08
C LEU A 211 -10.55 17.50 39.27
N SER A 212 -10.46 16.72 40.34
CA SER A 212 -9.54 16.97 41.47
C SER A 212 -8.07 16.93 41.01
N PRO A 213 -7.11 17.47 41.80
CA PRO A 213 -5.69 17.40 41.45
C PRO A 213 -5.17 15.97 41.22
N ALA A 214 -5.62 15.00 42.02
CA ALA A 214 -5.25 13.59 41.88
C ALA A 214 -5.84 12.96 40.60
N GLU A 215 -7.10 13.28 40.26
CA GLU A 215 -7.72 12.83 39.01
C GLU A 215 -7.07 13.48 37.78
N LYS A 216 -6.57 14.71 37.88
CA LYS A 216 -5.87 15.38 36.76
C LYS A 216 -4.59 14.64 36.38
N GLU A 217 -3.85 14.11 37.35
CA GLU A 217 -2.67 13.30 37.09
C GLU A 217 -3.05 11.98 36.38
N THR A 218 -4.07 11.30 36.88
CA THR A 218 -4.63 10.08 36.28
C THR A 218 -5.13 10.34 34.85
N SER A 219 -5.82 11.46 34.64
CA SER A 219 -6.32 11.91 33.34
C SER A 219 -5.18 12.17 32.34
N ALA A 220 -4.08 12.78 32.79
CA ALA A 220 -2.90 12.99 31.95
C ALA A 220 -2.27 11.66 31.50
N GLN A 221 -2.17 10.69 32.42
CA GLN A 221 -1.68 9.34 32.11
C GLN A 221 -2.63 8.60 31.14
N LEU A 222 -3.95 8.70 31.32
CA LEU A 222 -4.94 8.16 30.38
C LEU A 222 -4.83 8.79 28.98
N ALA A 223 -4.60 10.10 28.90
CA ALA A 223 -4.38 10.79 27.64
C ALA A 223 -3.12 10.27 26.92
N GLN A 224 -2.08 9.87 27.66
CA GLN A 224 -0.89 9.22 27.09
C GLN A 224 -1.22 7.82 26.53
N LEU A 225 -1.96 7.00 27.28
CA LEU A 225 -2.42 5.68 26.80
C LEU A 225 -3.29 5.80 25.55
N VAL A 226 -4.14 6.84 25.46
CA VAL A 226 -4.94 7.14 24.27
C VAL A 226 -4.06 7.45 23.05
N ARG A 227 -3.00 8.25 23.21
CA ARG A 227 -2.05 8.53 22.11
C ARG A 227 -1.33 7.27 21.64
N GLN A 228 -0.90 6.42 22.59
CA GLN A 228 -0.24 5.15 22.28
C GLN A 228 -1.18 4.21 21.52
N LYS A 229 -2.45 4.12 21.96
CA LYS A 229 -3.45 3.27 21.34
C LYS A 229 -3.89 3.79 19.96
N ASP A 230 -3.99 5.11 19.77
CA ASP A 230 -4.25 5.72 18.46
C ASP A 230 -3.10 5.47 17.48
N ALA A 231 -1.86 5.60 17.93
CA ALA A 231 -0.68 5.22 17.15
C ALA A 231 -0.73 3.73 16.75
N LEU A 232 -1.06 2.85 17.69
CA LEU A 232 -1.19 1.42 17.43
C LEU A 232 -2.29 1.09 16.39
N ASP A 233 -3.45 1.74 16.49
CA ASP A 233 -4.55 1.60 15.52
C ASP A 233 -4.17 2.16 14.15
N PHE A 234 -3.36 3.23 14.11
CA PHE A 234 -2.75 3.72 12.88
C PHE A 234 -1.84 2.67 12.23
N HIS A 235 -0.91 2.07 12.99
CA HIS A 235 -0.04 0.98 12.50
C HIS A 235 -0.89 -0.17 11.93
N ARG A 236 -1.95 -0.56 12.63
CA ARG A 236 -2.87 -1.62 12.17
C ARG A 236 -3.53 -1.28 10.85
N ALA A 237 -4.14 -0.10 10.75
CA ALA A 237 -4.88 0.31 9.56
C ALA A 237 -3.99 0.32 8.32
N VAL A 238 -2.79 0.85 8.49
CA VAL A 238 -1.77 0.96 7.47
C VAL A 238 -1.25 -0.40 7.00
N GLN A 239 -0.89 -1.29 7.93
CA GLN A 239 -0.44 -2.64 7.59
C GLN A 239 -1.55 -3.47 6.95
N LEU A 240 -2.80 -3.31 7.39
CA LEU A 240 -3.95 -3.97 6.80
C LEU A 240 -4.17 -3.51 5.35
N LEU A 241 -4.05 -2.21 5.06
CA LEU A 241 -4.13 -1.67 3.70
C LEU A 241 -3.08 -2.32 2.78
N LEU A 242 -1.82 -2.40 3.22
CA LEU A 242 -0.76 -3.04 2.43
C LEU A 242 -1.01 -4.52 2.20
N LYS A 243 -1.39 -5.26 3.25
CA LYS A 243 -1.69 -6.69 3.15
C LYS A 243 -2.87 -6.95 2.21
N THR A 244 -3.92 -6.14 2.30
CA THR A 244 -5.10 -6.22 1.42
C THR A 244 -4.73 -5.91 -0.02
N TRP A 245 -3.93 -4.87 -0.26
CA TRP A 245 -3.43 -4.54 -1.60
C TRP A 245 -2.64 -5.70 -2.21
N LEU A 246 -1.71 -6.30 -1.46
CA LEU A 246 -0.94 -7.46 -1.94
C LEU A 246 -1.85 -8.67 -2.23
N PHE A 247 -2.87 -8.90 -1.39
CA PHE A 247 -3.84 -9.97 -1.57
C PHE A 247 -4.66 -9.83 -2.86
N VAL A 248 -4.87 -8.61 -3.36
CA VAL A 248 -5.56 -8.38 -4.65
C VAL A 248 -4.58 -8.38 -5.82
N HIS A 249 -3.47 -7.65 -5.70
CA HIS A 249 -2.52 -7.44 -6.80
C HIS A 249 -1.78 -8.73 -7.22
N ILE A 250 -1.43 -9.59 -6.26
CA ILE A 250 -0.67 -10.82 -6.55
C ILE A 250 -1.52 -11.84 -7.32
N PRO A 251 -2.72 -12.25 -6.85
CA PRO A 251 -3.56 -13.19 -7.61
C PRO A 251 -3.92 -12.67 -8.99
N LEU A 252 -4.20 -11.36 -9.11
CA LEU A 252 -4.50 -10.75 -10.40
C LEU A 252 -3.31 -10.84 -11.38
N THR A 253 -2.08 -10.63 -10.89
CA THR A 253 -0.85 -10.81 -11.68
C THR A 253 -0.69 -12.27 -12.14
N TYR A 254 -0.90 -13.25 -11.27
CA TYR A 254 -0.80 -14.66 -11.66
C TYR A 254 -1.89 -15.06 -12.66
N GLY A 255 -3.12 -14.58 -12.48
CA GLY A 255 -4.19 -14.77 -13.45
C GLY A 255 -3.82 -14.17 -14.81
N LEU A 256 -3.28 -12.95 -14.84
CA LEU A 256 -2.82 -12.30 -16.06
C LEU A 256 -1.74 -13.12 -16.77
N LEU A 257 -0.78 -13.69 -16.04
CA LEU A 257 0.27 -14.53 -16.64
C LEU A 257 -0.29 -15.80 -17.27
N VAL A 258 -1.25 -16.46 -16.60
CA VAL A 258 -1.92 -17.66 -17.15
C VAL A 258 -2.68 -17.29 -18.43
N PHE A 259 -3.48 -16.22 -18.41
CA PHE A 259 -4.20 -15.77 -19.60
C PHE A 259 -3.25 -15.32 -20.72
N SER A 260 -2.12 -14.69 -20.38
CA SER A 260 -1.10 -14.30 -21.36
C SER A 260 -0.45 -15.53 -22.01
N PHE A 261 -0.19 -16.59 -21.25
CA PHE A 261 0.30 -17.85 -21.79
C PHE A 261 -0.70 -18.47 -22.78
N VAL A 262 -1.99 -18.55 -22.38
CA VAL A 262 -3.06 -19.02 -23.25
C VAL A 262 -3.16 -18.14 -24.51
N HIS A 263 -3.07 -16.83 -24.37
CA HIS A 263 -3.08 -15.88 -25.49
C HIS A 263 -1.95 -16.16 -26.49
N VAL A 264 -0.71 -16.37 -26.02
CA VAL A 264 0.42 -16.74 -26.88
C VAL A 264 0.13 -18.04 -27.62
N VAL A 265 -0.35 -19.08 -26.93
CA VAL A 265 -0.70 -20.37 -27.57
C VAL A 265 -1.77 -20.18 -28.64
N LEU A 266 -2.85 -19.43 -28.35
CA LEU A 266 -3.93 -19.17 -29.30
C LEU A 266 -3.42 -18.41 -30.54
N VAL A 267 -2.64 -17.35 -30.33
CA VAL A 267 -2.07 -16.57 -31.43
C VAL A 267 -1.25 -17.46 -32.36
N TYR A 268 -0.36 -18.31 -31.83
CA TYR A 268 0.46 -19.18 -32.67
C TYR A 268 -0.29 -20.38 -33.26
N ALA A 269 -1.25 -20.95 -32.54
CA ALA A 269 -2.06 -22.07 -33.04
C ALA A 269 -2.96 -21.66 -34.21
N PHE A 270 -3.56 -20.46 -34.14
CA PHE A 270 -4.49 -19.98 -35.17
C PHE A 270 -3.81 -19.08 -36.24
N ALA A 271 -2.63 -18.51 -35.97
CA ALA A 271 -1.85 -17.82 -37.01
C ALA A 271 -1.32 -18.75 -38.10
N GLY A 272 -1.11 -20.04 -37.78
CA GLY A 272 -0.67 -21.05 -38.76
C GLY A 272 -1.77 -21.56 -39.70
N GLY A 273 -3.05 -21.38 -39.33
CA GLY A 273 -4.22 -21.84 -40.11
C GLY A 273 -4.69 -20.88 -41.21
N ALA A 274 -4.08 -19.71 -41.33
CA ALA A 274 -4.35 -18.71 -42.36
C ALA A 274 -3.26 -18.67 -43.46
N ARG A 275 -2.72 -19.84 -43.81
CA ARG A 275 -1.85 -20.03 -44.98
C ARG A 275 -2.61 -20.75 -46.08
#